data_AF-A0A4R2GMU2-F1
#
_entry.id   AF-A0A4R2GMU2-F1
#
_cell.length_a   1.000
_cell.length_b   1.000
_cell.length_c   1.000
_cell.angle_alpha   90.00
_cell.angle_beta   90.00
_cell.angle_gamma   90.00
#
_symmetry.space_group_name_H-M   'P 1'
#
loop_
_entity.id
_entity.type
_entity.pdbx_description
1 polymer ?
#
loop_
_entity_poly.entity_id
_entity_poly.type
_entity_poly.pdbx_seq_one_letter_code
_entity_poly.pdbx_strand_id
1 'polypeptide(L)'
;METQVYGALGQPGVGFIMAIIVGALAGWIAEKVTNANMGFFSNILMGIIGGVVGNFLARQLGMMVYGFWANLVSAIVGAVIIIWAYRAIRGQS
;
A
#
# COMPACT_ATOMS: atom_id res chain seq x y z
N MET A 1 22.45 -24.34 -3.50
CA MET A 1 22.71 -23.11 -4.28
C MET A 1 21.43 -22.90 -5.07
N GLU A 2 20.52 -22.01 -4.67
CA GLU A 2 20.64 -20.55 -4.77
C GLU A 2 20.10 -19.87 -3.50
N THR A 3 20.89 -18.96 -2.94
CA THR A 3 20.50 -18.09 -1.83
C THR A 3 19.38 -17.17 -2.30
N GLN A 4 18.13 -17.53 -2.00
CA GLN A 4 16.99 -16.63 -2.15
C GLN A 4 17.29 -15.37 -1.36
N VAL A 5 17.53 -14.28 -2.09
CA VAL A 5 17.79 -12.96 -1.56
C VAL A 5 16.53 -12.51 -0.82
N TYR A 6 16.50 -12.79 0.48
CA TYR A 6 15.50 -12.27 1.40
C TYR A 6 15.77 -10.79 1.62
N GLY A 7 15.29 -9.95 0.70
CA GLY A 7 15.04 -8.54 1.01
C GLY A 7 14.02 -8.46 2.15
N ALA A 8 13.97 -7.32 2.86
CA ALA A 8 13.34 -7.09 4.17
C ALA A 8 11.93 -7.68 4.47
N LEU A 9 11.23 -8.28 3.48
CA LEU A 9 9.92 -8.92 3.60
C LEU A 9 9.83 -10.32 2.93
N GLY A 10 10.93 -11.06 2.82
CA GLY A 10 10.88 -12.53 2.79
C GLY A 10 10.31 -13.22 1.53
N GLN A 11 10.32 -12.59 0.35
CA GLN A 11 9.97 -13.27 -0.92
C GLN A 11 11.00 -13.05 -2.04
N PRO A 12 11.48 -14.11 -2.71
CA PRO A 12 12.48 -14.04 -3.77
C PRO A 12 11.89 -13.39 -5.04
N GLY A 13 12.60 -12.41 -5.60
CA GLY A 13 12.29 -11.82 -6.92
C GLY A 13 11.36 -10.61 -6.93
N VAL A 14 10.61 -10.34 -5.85
CA VAL A 14 9.76 -9.13 -5.69
C VAL A 14 10.51 -8.09 -4.85
N GLY A 15 11.80 -7.91 -5.12
CA GLY A 15 12.68 -7.07 -4.32
C GLY A 15 12.22 -5.63 -4.38
N PHE A 16 11.95 -5.03 -3.21
CA PHE A 16 11.85 -3.59 -2.90
C PHE A 16 11.28 -2.63 -3.96
N ILE A 17 11.88 -2.55 -5.14
CA ILE A 17 11.41 -1.88 -6.36
C ILE A 17 9.94 -2.22 -6.66
N MET A 18 9.54 -3.49 -6.63
CA MET A 18 8.14 -3.85 -6.90
C MET A 18 7.18 -3.33 -5.82
N ALA A 19 7.60 -3.31 -4.55
CA ALA A 19 6.81 -2.73 -3.48
C ALA A 19 6.66 -1.20 -3.65
N ILE A 20 7.70 -0.53 -4.14
CA ILE A 20 7.63 0.89 -4.49
C ILE A 20 6.67 1.11 -5.67
N ILE A 21 6.73 0.29 -6.73
CA ILE A 21 5.84 0.42 -7.90
C ILE A 21 4.38 0.18 -7.48
N VAL A 22 4.10 -0.90 -6.74
CA VAL A 22 2.76 -1.20 -6.22
C VAL A 22 2.29 -0.10 -5.28
N GLY A 23 3.14 0.37 -4.38
CA GLY A 23 2.83 1.48 -3.48
C GLY A 23 2.55 2.78 -4.22
N ALA A 24 3.36 3.14 -5.23
CA ALA A 24 3.15 4.32 -6.06
C ALA A 24 1.80 4.27 -6.78
N LEU A 25 1.48 3.13 -7.41
CA LEU A 25 0.20 2.90 -8.08
C LEU A 25 -0.97 2.96 -7.10
N ALA A 26 -0.87 2.25 -5.97
CA ALA A 26 -1.91 2.19 -4.96
C ALA A 26 -2.21 3.57 -4.36
N GLY A 27 -1.16 4.31 -3.99
CA GLY A 27 -1.26 5.64 -3.41
C GLY A 27 -1.82 6.68 -4.38
N TRP A 28 -1.43 6.62 -5.66
CA TRP A 28 -1.99 7.49 -6.69
C TRP A 28 -3.47 7.21 -6.95
N ILE A 29 -3.87 5.93 -7.00
CA ILE A 29 -5.29 5.55 -7.13
C ILE A 29 -6.07 6.02 -5.90
N ALA A 30 -5.55 5.79 -4.70
CA ALA A 30 -6.19 6.20 -3.45
C ALA A 30 -6.34 7.73 -3.35
N GLU A 31 -5.34 8.50 -3.79
CA GLU A 31 -5.41 9.95 -3.90
C GLU A 31 -6.57 10.40 -4.80
N LYS A 32 -6.68 9.81 -6.01
CA LYS A 32 -7.78 10.12 -6.94
C LYS A 32 -9.15 9.78 -6.37
N VAL A 33 -9.28 8.62 -5.72
CA VAL A 33 -10.53 8.18 -5.09
C VAL A 33 -10.94 9.13 -3.97
N THR A 34 -9.96 9.63 -3.20
CA THR A 34 -10.22 10.51 -2.06
C THR A 34 -10.29 11.99 -2.44
N ASN A 35 -10.14 12.35 -3.72
CA ASN A 35 -9.97 13.73 -4.20
C ASN A 35 -8.94 14.52 -3.38
N ALA A 36 -7.90 13.82 -2.89
CA ALA A 36 -6.79 14.47 -2.23
C ALA A 36 -5.85 15.06 -3.28
N ASN A 37 -5.07 16.08 -2.89
CA ASN A 37 -3.94 16.57 -3.68
C ASN A 37 -2.69 16.39 -2.83
N MET A 38 -2.07 15.22 -2.97
CA MET A 38 -0.85 14.84 -2.27
C MET A 38 0.25 14.62 -3.31
N GLY A 39 1.40 15.26 -3.11
CA GLY A 39 2.51 15.15 -4.05
C GLY A 39 2.96 13.71 -4.27
N PHE A 40 3.69 13.47 -5.37
CA PHE A 40 4.15 12.14 -5.79
C PHE A 40 4.81 11.32 -4.66
N PHE A 41 5.67 11.94 -3.86
CA PHE A 41 6.33 11.28 -2.73
C PHE A 41 5.34 10.83 -1.64
N SER A 42 4.32 11.64 -1.33
CA SER A 42 3.29 11.30 -0.36
C SER A 42 2.44 10.12 -0.82
N ASN A 43 2.15 10.04 -2.12
CA ASN A 43 1.41 8.92 -2.69
C ASN A 43 2.17 7.60 -2.52
N ILE A 44 3.46 7.57 -2.87
CA ILE A 44 4.29 6.38 -2.67
C ILE A 44 4.29 5.97 -1.20
N LEU A 45 4.52 6.93 -0.30
CA LEU A 45 4.59 6.66 1.13
C LEU A 45 3.26 6.12 1.67
N MET A 46 2.14 6.76 1.35
CA MET A 46 0.81 6.30 1.77
C MET A 46 0.42 4.98 1.15
N GLY A 47 0.86 4.69 -0.08
CA GLY A 47 0.66 3.40 -0.73
C GLY A 47 1.45 2.27 -0.08
N ILE A 48 2.70 2.51 0.31
CA ILE A 48 3.52 1.51 1.03
C ILE A 48 2.92 1.25 2.42
N ILE A 49 2.64 2.31 3.19
CA ILE A 49 2.03 2.17 4.53
C ILE A 49 0.63 1.54 4.40
N GLY A 50 -0.13 1.94 3.39
CA GLY A 50 -1.44 1.40 3.04
C GLY A 50 -1.41 -0.08 2.69
N GLY A 51 -0.37 -0.55 1.98
CA GLY A 51 -0.14 -1.97 1.74
C GLY A 51 -0.02 -2.78 3.03
N VAL A 52 0.75 -2.28 3.99
CA VAL A 52 0.95 -2.94 5.29
C VAL A 52 -0.36 -2.94 6.09
N VAL A 53 -1.03 -1.79 6.18
CA VAL A 53 -2.30 -1.65 6.93
C VAL A 53 -3.42 -2.46 6.31
N GLY A 54 -3.56 -2.41 4.98
CA GLY A 54 -4.56 -3.17 4.24
C GLY A 54 -4.39 -4.67 4.41
N ASN A 55 -3.15 -5.17 4.31
CA ASN A 55 -2.88 -6.60 4.51
C ASN A 55 -3.16 -7.01 5.97
N PHE A 56 -2.77 -6.18 6.93
CA PHE A 56 -3.10 -6.40 8.34
C PHE A 56 -4.61 -6.49 8.57
N LEU A 57 -5.39 -5.54 8.04
CA LEU A 57 -6.85 -5.54 8.16
C LEU A 57 -7.49 -6.76 7.47
N ALA A 58 -7.04 -7.11 6.27
CA ALA A 58 -7.54 -8.27 5.56
C ALA A 58 -7.31 -9.57 6.35
N ARG A 59 -6.16 -9.70 7.01
CA ARG A 59 -5.87 -10.83 7.90
C ARG A 59 -6.79 -10.89 9.12
N GLN A 60 -7.12 -9.74 9.72
CA GLN A 60 -8.08 -9.69 10.84
C GLN A 60 -9.49 -10.11 10.41
N LEU A 61 -9.86 -9.83 9.16
CA LEU A 61 -11.14 -10.21 8.56
C LEU A 61 -11.17 -11.67 8.05
N GLY A 62 -10.10 -12.45 8.27
CA GLY A 62 -10.00 -13.82 7.78
C GLY A 62 -9.84 -13.92 6.26
N MET A 63 -9.55 -12.81 5.57
CA MET A 63 -9.34 -12.80 4.13
C MET A 63 -7.87 -13.08 3.79
N MET A 64 -7.66 -14.08 2.95
CA MET A 64 -6.33 -14.41 2.41
C MET A 64 -6.04 -13.54 1.18
N VAL A 65 -5.07 -12.63 1.32
CA VAL A 65 -4.60 -11.74 0.24
C VAL A 65 -3.40 -12.38 -0.44
N TYR A 66 -3.61 -13.00 -1.61
CA TYR A 66 -2.54 -13.64 -2.39
C TYR A 66 -2.45 -13.14 -3.81
N GLY A 67 -1.22 -13.12 -4.32
CA GLY A 67 -0.91 -12.65 -5.66
C GLY A 67 -0.84 -11.13 -5.76
N PHE A 68 -0.38 -10.67 -6.92
CA PHE A 68 -0.15 -9.26 -7.20
C PHE A 68 -1.43 -8.42 -7.08
N TRP A 69 -2.52 -8.87 -7.71
CA TRP A 69 -3.78 -8.14 -7.75
C TRP A 69 -4.44 -7.98 -6.39
N ALA A 70 -4.48 -9.04 -5.58
CA ALA A 70 -5.05 -8.94 -4.23
C ALA A 70 -4.22 -8.00 -3.34
N ASN A 71 -2.88 -8.05 -3.43
CA ASN A 71 -2.01 -7.13 -2.69
C ASN A 71 -2.18 -5.68 -3.16
N LEU A 72 -2.34 -5.44 -4.46
CA LEU A 72 -2.62 -4.11 -5.00
C LEU A 72 -3.96 -3.57 -4.47
N VAL A 73 -5.02 -4.36 -4.52
CA VAL A 73 -6.34 -3.96 -3.99
C VAL A 73 -6.28 -3.69 -2.50
N SER A 74 -5.64 -4.58 -1.74
CA SER A 74 -5.41 -4.40 -0.30
C SER A 74 -4.65 -3.10 -0.01
N ALA A 75 -3.59 -2.82 -0.77
CA ALA A 75 -2.81 -1.59 -0.63
C ALA A 75 -3.61 -0.34 -0.98
N ILE A 76 -4.46 -0.38 -2.01
CA ILE A 76 -5.36 0.73 -2.35
C ILE A 76 -6.33 0.99 -1.19
N VAL A 77 -6.98 -0.06 -0.67
CA VAL A 77 -7.94 0.06 0.45
C VAL A 77 -7.26 0.64 1.68
N GLY A 78 -6.10 0.10 2.06
CA GLY A 78 -5.34 0.63 3.20
C GLY A 78 -4.86 2.07 2.98
N ALA A 79 -4.43 2.42 1.76
CA ALA A 79 -4.01 3.79 1.44
C ALA A 79 -5.18 4.78 1.50
N VAL A 80 -6.37 4.41 1.03
CA VAL A 80 -7.59 5.23 1.15
C VAL A 80 -7.91 5.53 2.61
N ILE A 81 -7.83 4.50 3.47
CA ILE A 81 -8.08 4.66 4.92
C ILE A 81 -7.06 5.62 5.55
N ILE A 82 -5.77 5.46 5.23
CA ILE A 82 -4.71 6.33 5.75
C ILE A 82 -4.88 7.77 5.27
N ILE A 83 -5.15 7.98 3.98
CA ILE A 83 -5.39 9.31 3.41
C ILE A 83 -6.54 9.99 4.13
N TRP A 84 -7.64 9.27 4.32
CA TRP A 84 -8.82 9.80 4.99
C TRP A 84 -8.50 10.18 6.45
N ALA A 85 -7.84 9.30 7.19
CA ALA A 85 -7.41 9.57 8.56
C ALA A 85 -6.45 10.78 8.64
N TYR A 86 -5.49 10.86 7.71
CA TYR A 86 -4.54 11.95 7.62
C TYR A 86 -5.22 13.30 7.36
N ARG A 87 -6.23 13.34 6.49
CA ARG A 87 -7.02 14.55 6.21
C ARG A 87 -7.89 14.95 7.40
N ALA A 88 -8.49 13.97 8.07
CA ALA A 88 -9.30 14.20 9.27
C ALA A 88 -8.47 14.86 10.38
N ILE A 89 -7.24 14.39 10.60
CA ILE A 89 -6.32 14.98 11.59
C ILE A 89 -5.87 16.40 11.17
N ARG A 90 -5.70 16.65 9.87
CA ARG A 90 -5.33 17.97 9.34
C ARG A 90 -6.48 18.97 9.22
N GLY A 91 -7.72 18.57 9.50
CA GLY A 91 -8.90 19.44 9.42
C GLY A 91 -9.26 19.90 8.00
N GLN A 92 -8.78 19.22 6.95
CA GLN A 92 -9.01 19.58 5.54
C GLN A 92 -10.26 18.88 4.96
N SER A 93 -11.37 18.93 5.71
CA SER A 93 -12.65 18.29 5.35
C SER A 93 -13.32 19.00 4.18
#